data_AF-A0A956HTH2-F1
#
_entry.id   AF-A0A956HTH2-F1
#
_cell.length_a   1.000
_cell.length_b   1.000
_cell.length_c   1.000
_cell.angle_alpha   90.00
_cell.angle_beta   90.00
_cell.angle_gamma   90.00
#
_symmetry.space_group_name_H-M   'P 1'
#
loop_
_entity.id
_entity.type
_entity.pdbx_description
1 polymer ?
#
loop_
_entity_poly.entity_id
_entity_poly.type
_entity_poly.pdbx_seq_one_letter_code
_entity_poly.pdbx_strand_id
1 'polypeptide(L)'
;MKYKDRERIIERLPYECRVGYVAFCVQRCIDEARRHAAAREELQRLPLLSEGLDMLWARAERGVEPNPARVDAIRAHLRDYTAADPDQENEIFNHDVTLVKAAGELLGGLLLLEDPAALDAYDIAAALEGPENAVSLIYVDWQSAGDAEVGVIDAALKRLDKSKAKPFSRECFAGIRDWERGDVKAEYAEGRLTGTDVDEED
;
A
#
# COMPACT_ATOMS: atom_id res chain seq x y z
N MET A 1 -1.28 -10.52 -14.34
CA MET A 1 -0.75 -11.89 -14.03
C MET A 1 -1.80 -12.59 -13.15
N LYS A 2 -1.86 -13.93 -13.09
CA LYS A 2 -2.82 -14.58 -12.19
C LYS A 2 -2.28 -14.60 -10.76
N TYR A 3 -3.16 -14.61 -9.77
CA TYR A 3 -2.80 -14.62 -8.34
C TYR A 3 -1.85 -15.79 -8.00
N LYS A 4 -2.17 -17.00 -8.45
CA LYS A 4 -1.32 -18.19 -8.29
C LYS A 4 0.09 -18.08 -8.88
N ASP A 5 0.30 -17.22 -9.87
CA ASP A 5 1.62 -16.99 -10.42
C ASP A 5 2.44 -16.05 -9.53
N ARG A 6 1.78 -15.11 -8.84
CA ARG A 6 2.39 -14.22 -7.83
C ARG A 6 2.85 -15.00 -6.61
N GLU A 7 1.96 -15.83 -6.06
CA GLU A 7 2.26 -16.74 -4.94
C GLU A 7 3.53 -17.55 -5.22
N ARG A 8 3.58 -18.24 -6.38
CA ARG A 8 4.76 -19.02 -6.80
C ARG A 8 6.03 -18.20 -6.98
N ILE A 9 5.93 -16.92 -7.35
CA ILE A 9 7.11 -16.04 -7.36
C ILE A 9 7.52 -15.76 -5.92
N ILE A 10 6.60 -15.34 -5.06
CA ILE A 10 6.86 -14.93 -3.67
C ILE A 10 7.46 -16.07 -2.85
N GLU A 11 6.97 -17.30 -3.00
CA GLU A 11 7.47 -18.50 -2.29
C GLU A 11 8.98 -18.70 -2.47
N ARG A 12 9.50 -18.43 -3.66
CA ARG A 12 10.93 -18.58 -3.99
C ARG A 12 11.76 -17.32 -3.76
N LEU A 13 11.13 -16.19 -3.43
CA LEU A 13 11.87 -14.97 -3.12
C LEU A 13 12.58 -15.10 -1.77
N PRO A 14 13.81 -14.55 -1.64
CA PRO A 14 14.45 -14.31 -0.35
C PRO A 14 13.55 -13.46 0.54
N TYR A 15 13.69 -13.64 1.85
CA TYR A 15 12.89 -12.92 2.86
C TYR A 15 12.91 -11.39 2.65
N GLU A 16 14.09 -10.80 2.43
CA GLU A 16 14.22 -9.35 2.23
C GLU A 16 13.50 -8.86 0.95
N CYS A 17 13.41 -9.70 -0.08
CA CYS A 17 12.64 -9.36 -1.28
C CYS A 17 11.14 -9.40 -1.03
N ARG A 18 10.66 -10.26 -0.12
CA ARG A 18 9.25 -10.30 0.30
C ARG A 18 8.89 -9.04 1.10
N VAL A 19 9.72 -8.70 2.09
CA VAL A 19 9.59 -7.44 2.86
C VAL A 19 9.59 -6.24 1.91
N GLY A 20 10.50 -6.25 0.95
CA GLY A 20 10.62 -5.22 -0.06
C GLY A 20 9.39 -5.08 -0.97
N TYR A 21 8.79 -6.20 -1.39
CA TYR A 21 7.54 -6.17 -2.16
C TYR A 21 6.41 -5.49 -1.38
N VAL A 22 6.25 -5.82 -0.09
CA VAL A 22 5.25 -5.17 0.77
C VAL A 22 5.57 -3.68 0.95
N ALA A 23 6.84 -3.34 1.20
CA ALA A 23 7.29 -1.95 1.30
C ALA A 23 6.97 -1.14 0.04
N PHE A 24 7.13 -1.75 -1.13
CA PHE A 24 6.77 -1.14 -2.41
C PHE A 24 5.26 -0.87 -2.50
N CYS A 25 4.41 -1.83 -2.13
CA CYS A 25 2.96 -1.64 -2.14
C CYS A 25 2.51 -0.54 -1.18
N VAL A 26 3.03 -0.51 0.05
CA VAL A 26 2.78 0.56 1.03
C VAL A 26 3.21 1.92 0.47
N GLN A 27 4.40 2.00 -0.14
CA GLN A 27 4.91 3.22 -0.75
C GLN A 27 3.98 3.75 -1.84
N ARG A 28 3.43 2.85 -2.68
CA ARG A 28 2.47 3.23 -3.72
C ARG A 28 1.22 3.86 -3.13
N CYS A 29 0.64 3.28 -2.10
CA CYS A 29 -0.51 3.87 -1.38
C CYS A 29 -0.18 5.28 -0.85
N ILE A 30 0.97 5.46 -0.19
CA ILE A 30 1.40 6.76 0.34
C ILE A 30 1.66 7.79 -0.77
N ASP A 31 2.21 7.35 -1.90
CA ASP A 31 2.47 8.24 -3.03
C ASP A 31 1.18 8.68 -3.71
N GLU A 32 0.14 7.84 -3.75
CA GLU A 32 -1.20 8.27 -4.16
C GLU A 32 -1.80 9.24 -3.14
N ALA A 33 -1.71 8.96 -1.84
CA ALA A 33 -2.16 9.86 -0.77
C ALA A 33 -1.58 11.26 -0.92
N ARG A 34 -0.26 11.35 -1.17
CA ARG A 34 0.44 12.62 -1.35
C ARG A 34 -0.03 13.42 -2.55
N ARG A 35 -0.86 12.91 -3.44
CA ARG A 35 -1.44 13.70 -4.54
C ARG A 35 -2.61 14.56 -4.06
N HIS A 36 -3.26 14.14 -2.99
CA HIS A 36 -4.43 14.79 -2.41
C HIS A 36 -4.06 15.78 -1.31
N ALA A 37 -4.64 16.99 -1.34
CA ALA A 37 -4.26 18.07 -0.43
C ALA A 37 -4.62 17.75 1.03
N ALA A 38 -5.81 17.19 1.30
CA ALA A 38 -6.21 16.82 2.65
C ALA A 38 -5.35 15.67 3.21
N ALA A 39 -5.05 14.68 2.37
CA ALA A 39 -4.19 13.56 2.74
C ALA A 39 -2.73 13.98 3.01
N ARG A 40 -2.22 15.02 2.32
CA ARG A 40 -0.90 15.58 2.65
C ARG A 40 -0.84 16.12 4.07
N GLU A 41 -1.87 16.84 4.51
CA GLU A 41 -1.94 17.37 5.87
C GLU A 41 -2.10 16.25 6.90
N GLU A 42 -2.90 15.24 6.57
CA GLU A 42 -3.10 14.07 7.44
C GLU A 42 -1.82 13.23 7.55
N LEU A 43 -1.10 13.02 6.45
CA LEU A 43 0.18 12.29 6.45
C LEU A 43 1.22 12.94 7.38
N GLN A 44 1.21 14.28 7.51
CA GLN A 44 2.07 14.98 8.48
C GLN A 44 1.73 14.64 9.94
N ARG A 45 0.50 14.22 10.22
CA ARG A 45 0.02 13.79 11.54
C ARG A 45 0.23 12.29 11.78
N LEU A 46 0.71 11.54 10.79
CA LEU A 46 0.98 10.10 10.86
C LEU A 46 2.49 9.79 10.68
N PRO A 47 3.38 10.32 11.56
CA PRO A 47 4.82 10.09 11.42
C PRO A 47 5.19 8.60 11.54
N LEU A 48 4.40 7.81 12.29
CA LEU A 48 4.63 6.39 12.49
C LEU A 48 4.34 5.55 11.22
N LEU A 49 3.47 6.02 10.32
CA LEU A 49 3.26 5.39 9.02
C LEU A 49 4.52 5.49 8.15
N SER A 50 5.12 6.69 8.10
CA SER A 50 6.37 6.92 7.36
C SER A 50 7.54 6.17 7.99
N GLU A 51 7.62 6.16 9.31
CA GLU A 51 8.67 5.43 10.02
C GLU A 51 8.59 3.92 9.80
N GLY A 52 7.40 3.32 9.86
CA GLY A 52 7.23 1.88 9.61
C GLY A 52 7.60 1.50 8.18
N LEU A 53 7.24 2.34 7.20
CA LEU A 53 7.69 2.17 5.81
C LEU A 53 9.22 2.20 5.69
N ASP A 54 9.87 3.16 6.35
CA ASP A 54 11.34 3.26 6.35
C ASP A 54 11.99 2.05 7.04
N MET A 55 11.36 1.45 8.05
CA MET A 55 11.82 0.18 8.63
C MET A 55 11.78 -0.98 7.64
N LEU A 56 10.68 -1.12 6.88
CA LEU A 56 10.60 -2.15 5.84
C LEU A 56 11.69 -1.98 4.79
N TRP A 57 11.91 -0.75 4.30
CA TRP A 57 12.99 -0.47 3.35
C TRP A 57 14.37 -0.73 3.96
N ALA A 58 14.61 -0.29 5.20
CA ALA A 58 15.89 -0.53 5.87
C ALA A 58 16.19 -2.04 6.02
N ARG A 59 15.16 -2.85 6.29
CA ARG A 59 15.29 -4.30 6.29
C ARG A 59 15.55 -4.86 4.90
N ALA A 60 14.76 -4.45 3.91
CA ALA A 60 14.84 -4.99 2.56
C ALA A 60 16.16 -4.66 1.85
N GLU A 61 16.63 -3.42 1.99
CA GLU A 61 17.82 -2.92 1.29
C GLU A 61 19.13 -3.27 2.02
N ARG A 62 19.14 -3.11 3.34
CA ARG A 62 20.37 -3.16 4.15
C ARG A 62 20.40 -4.32 5.14
N GLY A 63 19.32 -5.10 5.25
CA GLY A 63 19.22 -6.16 6.24
C GLY A 63 19.17 -5.66 7.68
N VAL A 64 18.80 -4.39 7.92
CA VAL A 64 18.72 -3.83 9.27
C VAL A 64 17.62 -4.55 10.05
N GLU A 65 17.97 -5.13 11.19
CA GLU A 65 16.99 -5.72 12.09
C GLU A 65 16.20 -4.60 12.79
N PRO A 66 14.85 -4.65 12.77
CA PRO A 66 14.03 -3.65 13.42
C PRO A 66 14.08 -3.79 14.94
N ASN A 67 13.85 -2.69 15.66
CA ASN A 67 13.67 -2.74 17.11
C ASN A 67 12.26 -3.28 17.41
N PRO A 68 12.10 -4.46 18.06
CA PRO A 68 10.78 -5.06 18.27
C PRO A 68 9.81 -4.17 19.04
N ALA A 69 10.28 -3.50 20.10
CA ALA A 69 9.46 -2.59 20.89
C ALA A 69 8.95 -1.40 20.06
N ARG A 70 9.71 -1.00 19.04
CA ARG A 70 9.29 0.07 18.13
C ARG A 70 8.29 -0.43 17.09
N VAL A 71 8.47 -1.65 16.59
CA VAL A 71 7.50 -2.32 15.71
C VAL A 71 6.14 -2.44 16.41
N ASP A 72 6.13 -2.93 17.66
CA ASP A 72 4.91 -3.02 18.47
C ASP A 72 4.21 -1.67 18.64
N ALA A 73 4.97 -0.62 18.94
CA ALA A 73 4.42 0.73 19.11
C ALA A 73 3.79 1.28 17.82
N ILE A 74 4.42 1.05 16.66
CA ILE A 74 3.87 1.45 15.36
C ILE A 74 2.60 0.66 15.05
N ARG A 75 2.62 -0.66 15.27
CA ARG A 75 1.45 -1.53 15.03
C ARG A 75 0.26 -1.11 15.89
N ALA A 76 0.48 -0.83 17.17
CA ALA A 76 -0.58 -0.36 18.07
C ALA A 76 -1.22 0.93 17.54
N HIS A 77 -0.41 1.90 17.12
CA HIS A 77 -0.90 3.15 16.56
C HIS A 77 -1.70 2.96 15.25
N LEU A 78 -1.23 2.09 14.36
CA LEU A 78 -1.88 1.85 13.08
C LEU A 78 -3.17 1.03 13.20
N ARG A 79 -3.29 0.16 14.21
CA ARG A 79 -4.53 -0.60 14.44
C ARG A 79 -5.71 0.33 14.69
N ASP A 80 -5.52 1.32 15.55
CA ASP A 80 -6.54 2.33 15.86
C ASP A 80 -6.94 3.12 14.59
N TYR A 81 -5.98 3.38 13.70
CA TYR A 81 -6.22 4.05 12.43
C TYR A 81 -7.06 3.24 11.44
N THR A 82 -6.99 1.90 11.51
CA THR A 82 -7.73 0.98 10.63
C THR A 82 -9.06 0.49 11.21
N ALA A 83 -9.36 0.79 12.48
CA ALA A 83 -10.44 0.18 13.25
C ALA A 83 -11.83 0.84 13.10
N ALA A 84 -12.06 1.63 12.05
CA ALA A 84 -13.39 2.20 11.79
C ALA A 84 -14.38 1.07 11.43
N ASP A 85 -15.53 1.07 12.11
CA ASP A 85 -16.55 0.02 12.11
C ASP A 85 -17.32 -0.01 10.78
N PRO A 86 -17.34 -1.14 10.04
CA PRO A 86 -18.10 -1.26 8.79
C PRO A 86 -19.63 -1.23 8.99
N ASP A 87 -20.15 -1.40 10.22
CA ASP A 87 -21.59 -1.44 10.51
C ASP A 87 -22.20 -0.05 10.81
N GLN A 88 -21.41 1.02 10.81
CA GLN A 88 -21.94 2.39 10.85
C GLN A 88 -22.12 2.93 9.44
N GLU A 89 -23.32 2.75 8.87
CA GLU A 89 -23.79 3.35 7.61
C GLU A 89 -23.69 4.90 7.54
N ASN A 90 -23.08 5.58 8.53
CA ASN A 90 -23.05 7.04 8.63
C ASN A 90 -21.72 7.67 9.08
N GLU A 91 -20.63 6.92 9.28
CA GLU A 91 -19.31 7.52 9.54
C GLU A 91 -18.43 7.45 8.30
N ILE A 92 -18.75 8.32 7.35
CA ILE A 92 -17.92 8.66 6.19
C ILE A 92 -16.50 8.95 6.70
N PHE A 93 -15.56 8.12 6.28
CA PHE A 93 -14.15 8.04 6.70
C PHE A 93 -13.54 9.40 7.12
N ASN A 94 -13.27 9.57 8.41
CA ASN A 94 -12.47 10.69 8.93
C ASN A 94 -10.99 10.67 8.48
N HIS A 95 -10.63 9.72 7.61
CA HIS A 95 -9.28 9.38 7.18
C HIS A 95 -9.22 9.20 5.67
N ASP A 96 -8.17 9.71 5.02
CA ASP A 96 -7.97 9.48 3.60
C ASP A 96 -7.84 7.98 3.28
N VAL A 97 -8.65 7.49 2.34
CA VAL A 97 -8.74 6.04 2.05
C VAL A 97 -7.41 5.43 1.60
N THR A 98 -6.55 6.20 0.92
CA THR A 98 -5.24 5.69 0.51
C THR A 98 -4.29 5.53 1.69
N LEU A 99 -4.41 6.38 2.71
CA LEU A 99 -3.67 6.25 3.95
C LEU A 99 -4.19 5.05 4.76
N VAL A 100 -5.50 4.79 4.76
CA VAL A 100 -6.09 3.60 5.38
C VAL A 100 -5.55 2.33 4.71
N LYS A 101 -5.52 2.28 3.37
CA LYS A 101 -4.90 1.17 2.63
C LYS A 101 -3.41 1.05 2.94
N ALA A 102 -2.66 2.16 2.97
CA ALA A 102 -1.25 2.16 3.35
C ALA A 102 -1.01 1.57 4.75
N ALA A 103 -1.84 1.94 5.72
CA ALA A 103 -1.75 1.45 7.10
C ALA A 103 -2.05 -0.05 7.19
N GLY A 104 -3.09 -0.53 6.48
CA GLY A 104 -3.42 -1.95 6.40
C GLY A 104 -2.26 -2.78 5.83
N GLU A 105 -1.70 -2.37 4.70
CA GLU A 105 -0.55 -3.07 4.11
C GLU A 105 0.70 -3.00 4.99
N LEU A 106 0.90 -1.87 5.67
CA LEU A 106 2.04 -1.72 6.58
C LEU A 106 1.89 -2.64 7.80
N LEU A 107 0.68 -2.85 8.33
CA LEU A 107 0.46 -3.81 9.41
C LEU A 107 0.89 -5.23 9.00
N GLY A 108 0.62 -5.65 7.77
CA GLY A 108 1.12 -6.89 7.20
C GLY A 108 2.64 -6.92 7.10
N GLY A 109 3.25 -5.84 6.59
CA GLY A 109 4.71 -5.71 6.53
C GLY A 109 5.40 -5.79 7.90
N LEU A 110 4.82 -5.15 8.92
CA LEU A 110 5.34 -5.16 10.29
C LEU A 110 5.21 -6.53 10.96
N LEU A 111 4.14 -7.29 10.67
CA LEU A 111 4.03 -8.70 11.07
C LEU A 111 5.17 -9.54 10.47
N LEU A 112 5.45 -9.34 9.18
CA LEU A 112 6.54 -10.03 8.48
C LEU A 112 7.93 -9.69 9.04
N LEU A 113 8.11 -8.50 9.63
CA LEU A 113 9.34 -8.11 10.32
C LEU A 113 9.54 -8.83 11.66
N GLU A 114 8.47 -9.10 12.39
CA GLU A 114 8.52 -9.81 13.69
C GLU A 114 8.67 -11.31 13.51
N ASP A 115 7.87 -11.88 12.61
CA ASP A 115 7.86 -13.29 12.30
C ASP A 115 7.80 -13.49 10.78
N PRO A 116 8.93 -13.88 10.15
CA PRO A 116 9.00 -14.15 8.72
C PRO A 116 8.01 -15.23 8.21
N ALA A 117 7.46 -16.05 9.11
CA ALA A 117 6.49 -17.10 8.80
C ALA A 117 5.04 -16.70 9.12
N ALA A 118 4.80 -15.50 9.69
CA ALA A 118 3.45 -15.05 10.05
C ALA A 118 2.55 -14.80 8.85
N LEU A 119 3.13 -14.50 7.68
CA LEU A 119 2.40 -14.32 6.43
C LEU A 119 2.86 -15.36 5.42
N ASP A 120 1.90 -16.04 4.80
CA ASP A 120 2.21 -16.95 3.70
C ASP A 120 2.37 -16.20 2.36
N ALA A 121 2.64 -16.93 1.28
CA ALA A 121 2.83 -16.31 -0.02
C ALA A 121 1.56 -15.70 -0.61
N TYR A 122 0.38 -16.17 -0.20
CA TYR A 122 -0.91 -15.60 -0.57
C TYR A 122 -1.11 -14.26 0.14
N ASP A 123 -0.91 -14.21 1.46
CA ASP A 123 -1.02 -12.99 2.25
C ASP A 123 -0.05 -11.91 1.74
N ILE A 124 1.19 -12.30 1.43
CA ILE A 124 2.17 -11.37 0.87
C ILE A 124 1.73 -10.92 -0.53
N ALA A 125 1.19 -11.81 -1.38
CA ALA A 125 0.71 -11.43 -2.71
C ALA A 125 -0.44 -10.41 -2.64
N ALA A 126 -1.32 -10.56 -1.65
CA ALA A 126 -2.45 -9.69 -1.38
C ALA A 126 -2.07 -8.24 -1.12
N ALA A 127 -0.80 -7.95 -0.77
CA ALA A 127 -0.39 -6.57 -0.52
C ALA A 127 -0.56 -5.63 -1.72
N LEU A 128 -0.70 -6.15 -2.95
CA LEU A 128 -1.03 -5.34 -4.13
C LEU A 128 -2.47 -4.79 -4.12
N GLU A 129 -3.37 -5.41 -3.36
CA GLU A 129 -4.78 -5.01 -3.30
C GLU A 129 -4.92 -3.63 -2.64
N GLY A 130 -4.01 -3.27 -1.72
CA GLY A 130 -3.92 -1.93 -1.15
C GLY A 130 -3.81 -0.84 -2.24
N PRO A 131 -2.73 -0.79 -3.03
CA PRO A 131 -2.57 0.20 -4.08
C PRO A 131 -3.59 0.08 -5.22
N GLU A 132 -4.02 -1.12 -5.61
CA GLU A 132 -5.09 -1.32 -6.60
C GLU A 132 -6.41 -0.68 -6.14
N ASN A 133 -6.81 -0.92 -4.90
CA ASN A 133 -8.01 -0.31 -4.34
C ASN A 133 -7.86 1.20 -4.18
N ALA A 134 -6.68 1.67 -3.77
CA ALA A 134 -6.39 3.10 -3.64
C ALA A 134 -6.63 3.83 -4.97
N VAL A 135 -6.08 3.35 -6.08
CA VAL A 135 -6.30 3.98 -7.39
C VAL A 135 -7.74 3.81 -7.87
N SER A 136 -8.36 2.64 -7.66
CA SER A 136 -9.74 2.41 -8.11
C SER A 136 -10.75 3.35 -7.43
N LEU A 137 -10.47 3.78 -6.20
CA LEU A 137 -11.33 4.70 -5.48
C LEU A 137 -11.14 6.16 -5.93
N ILE A 138 -9.93 6.54 -6.37
CA ILE A 138 -9.58 7.93 -6.69
C ILE A 138 -9.88 8.32 -8.15
N TYR A 139 -9.71 7.40 -9.09
CA TYR A 139 -9.70 7.75 -10.52
C TYR A 139 -11.06 7.49 -11.19
N VAL A 140 -11.41 8.30 -12.19
CA VAL A 140 -12.70 8.23 -12.90
C VAL A 140 -12.83 6.91 -13.66
N ASP A 141 -11.80 6.56 -14.45
CA ASP A 141 -11.68 5.25 -15.09
C ASP A 141 -10.99 4.26 -14.14
N TRP A 142 -11.70 3.92 -13.07
CA TRP A 142 -11.18 3.11 -11.96
C TRP A 142 -10.68 1.73 -12.40
N GLN A 143 -11.33 1.11 -13.39
CA GLN A 143 -10.94 -0.20 -13.91
C GLN A 143 -9.57 -0.12 -14.59
N SER A 144 -9.41 0.82 -15.52
CA SER A 144 -8.14 1.00 -16.22
C SER A 144 -7.02 1.43 -15.27
N ALA A 145 -7.31 2.28 -14.30
CA ALA A 145 -6.34 2.70 -13.29
C ALA A 145 -5.89 1.53 -12.40
N GLY A 146 -6.82 0.72 -11.92
CA GLY A 146 -6.54 -0.51 -11.15
C GLY A 146 -5.68 -1.49 -11.94
N ASP A 147 -6.08 -1.81 -13.18
CA ASP A 147 -5.32 -2.71 -14.05
C ASP A 147 -3.90 -2.20 -14.35
N ALA A 148 -3.73 -0.89 -14.53
CA ALA A 148 -2.42 -0.28 -14.74
C ALA A 148 -1.53 -0.40 -13.48
N GLU A 149 -2.09 -0.20 -12.29
CA GLU A 149 -1.40 -0.38 -11.01
C GLU A 149 -0.94 -1.82 -10.80
N VAL A 150 -1.86 -2.76 -11.00
CA VAL A 150 -1.55 -4.19 -10.94
C VAL A 150 -0.46 -4.54 -11.97
N GLY A 151 -0.48 -3.96 -13.16
CA GLY A 151 0.54 -4.13 -14.18
C GLY A 151 1.93 -3.69 -13.75
N VAL A 152 2.04 -2.55 -13.05
CA VAL A 152 3.31 -2.06 -12.50
C VAL A 152 3.81 -2.95 -11.37
N ILE A 153 2.94 -3.36 -10.46
CA ILE A 153 3.31 -4.26 -9.36
C ILE A 153 3.71 -5.65 -9.88
N ASP A 154 3.03 -6.16 -10.91
CA ASP A 154 3.41 -7.39 -11.58
C ASP A 154 4.79 -7.29 -12.26
N ALA A 155 5.08 -6.15 -12.91
CA ALA A 155 6.38 -5.90 -13.53
C ALA A 155 7.49 -5.81 -12.48
N ALA A 156 7.21 -5.14 -11.37
CA ALA A 156 8.06 -5.07 -10.19
C ALA A 156 8.36 -6.48 -9.64
N LEU A 157 7.34 -7.29 -9.35
CA LEU A 157 7.49 -8.65 -8.85
C LEU A 157 8.29 -9.55 -9.80
N LYS A 158 8.08 -9.44 -11.11
CA LYS A 158 8.88 -10.17 -12.12
C LYS A 158 10.34 -9.73 -12.16
N ARG A 159 10.65 -8.46 -11.89
CA ARG A 159 12.05 -7.99 -11.78
C ARG A 159 12.71 -8.59 -10.54
N LEU A 160 11.99 -8.63 -9.42
CA LEU A 160 12.45 -9.27 -8.19
C LEU A 160 12.79 -10.73 -8.44
N ASP A 161 11.89 -11.46 -9.08
CA ASP A 161 12.09 -12.87 -9.42
C ASP A 161 13.35 -13.12 -10.27
N LYS A 162 13.56 -12.28 -11.29
CA LYS A 162 14.72 -12.39 -12.18
C LYS A 162 16.04 -12.09 -11.47
N SER A 163 16.04 -11.18 -10.50
CA SER A 163 17.26 -10.77 -9.81
C SER A 163 17.86 -11.86 -8.93
N LYS A 164 17.05 -12.82 -8.44
CA LYS A 164 17.43 -13.97 -7.60
C LYS A 164 18.21 -13.67 -6.30
N ALA A 165 18.78 -12.48 -6.11
CA ALA A 165 19.35 -11.91 -4.87
C ALA A 165 19.84 -10.47 -5.14
N LYS A 166 20.02 -9.70 -4.05
CA LYS A 166 20.42 -8.28 -3.90
C LYS A 166 21.34 -7.68 -5.00
N PRO A 167 21.26 -6.36 -5.27
CA PRO A 167 20.60 -5.35 -4.44
C PRO A 167 19.13 -5.17 -4.80
N PHE A 168 18.31 -5.35 -3.77
CA PHE A 168 16.95 -4.83 -3.73
C PHE A 168 17.06 -3.37 -3.26
N SER A 169 16.51 -2.43 -4.04
CA SER A 169 16.44 -1.03 -3.64
C SER A 169 15.11 -0.43 -4.06
N ARG A 170 14.67 0.61 -3.35
CA ARG A 170 13.51 1.42 -3.72
C ARG A 170 13.61 1.95 -5.15
N GLU A 171 14.83 2.14 -5.66
CA GLU A 171 15.12 2.60 -7.03
C GLU A 171 14.81 1.54 -8.11
N CYS A 172 14.66 0.25 -7.74
CA CYS A 172 14.34 -0.82 -8.69
C CYS A 172 12.89 -0.74 -9.22
N PHE A 173 12.04 0.06 -8.59
CA PHE A 173 10.65 0.20 -8.93
C PHE A 173 10.41 1.50 -9.69
N ALA A 174 9.96 1.36 -10.94
CA ALA A 174 9.45 2.49 -11.68
C ALA A 174 8.00 2.71 -11.25
N GLY A 175 7.64 3.94 -10.86
CA GLY A 175 6.23 4.31 -10.71
C GLY A 175 5.51 4.32 -12.06
N ILE A 176 4.18 4.26 -12.04
CA ILE A 176 3.35 4.50 -13.25
C ILE A 176 3.56 5.95 -13.68
N ARG A 177 3.67 6.20 -14.98
CA ARG A 177 3.80 7.59 -15.48
C ARG A 177 2.47 8.30 -15.32
N ASP A 178 2.49 9.60 -15.00
CA ASP A 178 1.27 10.33 -14.64
C ASP A 178 0.18 10.30 -15.74
N TRP A 179 0.58 10.27 -17.01
CA TRP A 179 -0.34 10.22 -18.15
C TRP A 179 -0.98 8.83 -18.40
N GLU A 180 -0.46 7.77 -17.80
CA GLU A 180 -1.00 6.40 -17.92
C GLU A 180 -2.17 6.15 -16.95
N ARG A 181 -2.50 7.12 -16.10
CA ARG A 181 -3.38 6.93 -14.93
C ARG A 181 -4.78 7.52 -15.09
N GLY A 182 -4.99 8.37 -16.10
CA GLY A 182 -6.28 9.03 -16.36
C GLY A 182 -6.62 10.16 -15.38
N ASP A 183 -7.88 10.59 -15.39
CA ASP A 183 -8.38 11.72 -14.61
C ASP A 183 -8.79 11.30 -13.19
N VAL A 184 -8.52 12.17 -12.21
CA VAL A 184 -8.95 12.02 -10.80
C VAL A 184 -10.42 12.45 -10.68
N LYS A 185 -11.22 11.74 -9.88
CA LYS A 185 -12.61 12.11 -9.60
C LYS A 185 -12.67 13.52 -9.00
N ALA A 186 -13.57 14.36 -9.50
CA ALA A 186 -13.69 15.77 -9.09
C ALA A 186 -13.93 15.92 -7.59
N GLU A 187 -14.80 15.07 -7.05
CA GLU A 187 -15.11 14.95 -5.63
C GLU A 187 -13.82 14.81 -4.77
N TYR A 188 -12.88 13.95 -5.19
CA TYR A 188 -11.60 13.75 -4.50
C TYR A 188 -10.65 14.92 -4.77
N ALA A 189 -10.62 15.47 -5.98
CA ALA A 189 -9.78 16.63 -6.31
C ALA A 189 -10.15 17.92 -5.53
N GLU A 190 -11.42 18.05 -5.16
CA GLU A 190 -11.96 19.20 -4.42
C GLU A 190 -11.83 19.06 -2.89
N GLY A 191 -11.21 17.99 -2.40
CA GLY A 191 -11.09 17.73 -0.96
C GLY A 191 -12.43 17.39 -0.30
N ARG A 192 -13.45 17.05 -1.09
CA ARG A 192 -14.67 16.44 -0.57
C ARG A 192 -14.30 14.98 -0.28
N LEU A 193 -14.57 14.50 0.93
CA LEU A 193 -14.34 13.10 1.28
C LEU A 193 -15.48 12.30 0.64
N THR A 194 -15.15 11.51 -0.38
CA THR A 194 -16.15 11.10 -1.36
C THR A 194 -16.79 9.78 -1.01
N GLY A 195 -18.05 9.86 -0.59
CA GLY A 195 -18.90 8.69 -0.35
C GLY A 195 -20.39 8.98 -0.51
N THR A 196 -20.78 10.14 -1.05
CA THR A 196 -22.20 10.46 -1.29
C THR A 196 -22.33 11.45 -2.46
N ASP A 197 -22.24 10.95 -3.68
CA ASP A 197 -23.21 11.31 -4.72
C ASP A 197 -24.08 10.05 -4.90
N VAL A 198 -24.94 9.79 -3.91
CA VAL A 198 -26.06 8.86 -4.12
C VAL A 198 -27.22 9.75 -4.56
N ASP A 199 -27.50 9.69 -5.85
CA ASP A 199 -28.70 10.15 -6.54
C ASP A 199 -29.74 10.86 -5.66
N GLU A 200 -29.69 12.20 -5.63
CA GLU A 200 -30.92 12.98 -5.51
C GLU A 200 -31.66 12.86 -6.86
N GLU A 201 -32.23 11.69 -7.16
CA GLU A 201 -33.31 11.59 -8.14
C GLU A 201 -34.62 12.03 -7.46
N ASP A 202 -35.13 13.17 -7.93
CA ASP A 202 -36.46 13.74 -7.66
C ASP A 202 -37.63 12.76 -7.86
#